data_AF-A0A7M3M8X7-F1
#
_entry.id   AF-A0A7M3M8X7-F1
#
_cell.length_a   1.000
_cell.length_b   1.000
_cell.length_c   1.000
_cell.angle_alpha   90.00
_cell.angle_beta   90.00
_cell.angle_gamma   90.00
#
_symmetry.space_group_name_H-M   'P 1'
#
loop_
_entity.id
_entity.type
_entity.pdbx_description
1 polymer ?
#
loop_
_entity_poly.entity_id
_entity_poly.type
_entity_poly.pdbx_seq_one_letter_code
_entity_poly.pdbx_strand_id
1 'polypeptide(L)'
;RSRKQIDDFGNFIKIYGAKGLAYIKVTERAKGLEGITSPVAKFLNAEIVEAILERTGAQDGDMIFFRADNKKVVADAMGALRLKLGKDLSLTDETKWAPLWVIDFPMFEDDGEGGLTAMHHPFTSPKEMTAAELKASPEDAVANAYDMVINGYEVGGGSVRIHSGEMQQTVFG
;
A
#
# COMPACT_ATOMS: atom_id res chain seq x y z
N ARG A 1 23.58 -6.08 -1.51
CA ARG A 1 22.95 -6.82 -2.63
C ARG A 1 23.70 -6.53 -3.92
N SER A 2 23.72 -7.48 -4.87
CA SER A 2 24.36 -7.24 -6.18
C SER A 2 23.45 -6.37 -7.06
N ARG A 3 24.03 -5.68 -8.04
CA ARG A 3 23.27 -4.87 -9.00
C ARG A 3 22.22 -5.70 -9.75
N LYS A 4 22.59 -6.93 -10.13
CA LYS A 4 21.68 -7.89 -10.76
C LYS A 4 20.41 -8.14 -9.94
N GLN A 5 20.54 -8.38 -8.63
CA GLN A 5 19.37 -8.59 -7.77
C GLN A 5 18.45 -7.36 -7.72
N ILE A 6 19.02 -6.16 -7.71
CA ILE A 6 18.25 -4.92 -7.72
C ILE A 6 17.51 -4.74 -9.05
N ASP A 7 18.16 -5.05 -10.17
CA ASP A 7 17.53 -5.02 -11.49
C ASP A 7 16.40 -6.06 -11.59
N ASP A 8 16.58 -7.25 -11.01
CA ASP A 8 15.56 -8.29 -10.93
C ASP A 8 14.33 -7.81 -10.11
N PHE A 9 14.55 -7.12 -8.98
CA PHE A 9 13.45 -6.50 -8.22
C PHE A 9 12.76 -5.39 -9.01
N GLY A 10 13.53 -4.57 -9.73
CA GLY A 10 12.98 -3.55 -10.62
C GLY A 10 12.13 -4.15 -11.74
N ASN A 11 12.52 -5.29 -12.29
CA ASN A 11 11.74 -6.01 -13.30
C ASN A 11 10.51 -6.68 -12.70
N PHE A 12 10.62 -7.26 -11.50
CA PHE A 12 9.51 -7.87 -10.79
C PHE A 12 8.36 -6.87 -10.59
N ILE A 13 8.65 -5.64 -10.16
CA ILE A 13 7.58 -4.68 -9.87
C ILE A 13 6.93 -4.07 -11.13
N LYS A 14 7.51 -4.24 -12.32
CA LYS A 14 6.94 -3.71 -13.57
C LYS A 14 5.57 -4.30 -13.89
N ILE A 15 5.30 -5.54 -13.46
CA ILE A 15 4.00 -6.19 -13.67
C ILE A 15 2.87 -5.47 -12.91
N TYR A 16 3.20 -4.68 -11.88
CA TYR A 16 2.28 -3.85 -11.12
C TYR A 16 2.23 -2.39 -11.62
N GLY A 17 2.67 -2.15 -12.87
CA GLY A 17 2.65 -0.81 -13.49
C GLY A 17 3.83 0.09 -13.11
N ALA A 18 4.77 -0.37 -12.28
CA ALA A 18 5.91 0.43 -11.90
C ALA A 18 6.92 0.60 -13.06
N LYS A 19 7.28 1.84 -13.37
CA LYS A 19 8.26 2.21 -14.42
C LYS A 19 9.72 2.11 -13.97
N GLY A 20 9.99 1.85 -12.70
CA GLY A 20 11.34 1.82 -12.13
C GLY A 20 11.36 1.72 -10.61
N LEU A 21 12.53 1.35 -10.08
CA LEU A 21 12.80 1.18 -8.65
C LEU A 21 14.04 1.98 -8.29
N ALA A 22 13.85 3.07 -7.54
CA ALA A 22 14.97 3.82 -6.98
C ALA A 22 15.39 3.16 -5.65
N TYR A 23 16.65 3.34 -5.26
CA TYR A 23 17.15 2.78 -4.01
C TYR A 23 18.27 3.61 -3.41
N ILE A 24 18.45 3.51 -2.09
CA ILE A 24 19.61 3.98 -1.34
C ILE A 24 20.19 2.79 -0.60
N LYS A 25 21.47 2.50 -0.81
CA LYS A 25 22.23 1.55 -0.01
C LYS A 25 22.97 2.31 1.09
N VAL A 26 22.72 1.96 2.33
CA VAL A 26 23.35 2.57 3.50
C VAL A 26 24.57 1.73 3.84
N THR A 27 25.77 2.31 3.72
CA THR A 27 27.01 1.63 4.10
C THR A 27 27.47 2.05 5.49
N GLU A 28 27.50 3.36 5.76
CA GLU A 28 27.94 3.93 7.05
C GLU A 28 27.19 5.24 7.34
N ARG A 29 26.14 5.22 8.15
CA ARG A 29 25.31 6.41 8.45
C ARG A 29 26.09 7.57 9.03
N ALA A 30 27.10 7.29 9.86
CA ALA A 30 27.91 8.34 10.48
C ALA A 30 28.65 9.22 9.46
N LYS A 31 28.85 8.76 8.22
CA LYS A 31 29.50 9.51 7.14
C LYS A 31 28.54 10.32 6.27
N GLY A 32 27.25 10.37 6.62
CA GLY A 32 26.24 11.12 5.87
C GLY A 32 26.17 10.71 4.39
N LEU A 33 26.26 11.68 3.47
CA LEU A 33 26.17 11.43 2.03
C LEU A 33 27.28 10.52 1.48
N GLU A 34 28.47 10.54 2.06
CA GLU A 34 29.58 9.65 1.64
C GLU A 34 29.34 8.20 2.09
N GLY A 35 28.51 8.03 3.12
CA GLY A 35 28.10 6.77 3.70
C GLY A 35 26.94 6.08 2.98
N ILE A 36 26.49 6.60 1.85
CA ILE A 36 25.42 6.03 1.04
C ILE A 36 25.85 5.81 -0.41
N THR A 37 25.34 4.74 -1.01
CA THR A 37 25.48 4.47 -2.44
C THR A 37 24.11 4.46 -3.09
N SER A 38 23.84 5.38 -4.00
CA SER A 38 22.55 5.48 -4.67
C SER A 38 22.66 6.13 -6.05
N PRO A 39 22.00 5.58 -7.09
CA PRO A 39 21.85 6.25 -8.38
C PRO A 39 21.06 7.56 -8.30
N VAL A 40 20.23 7.72 -7.25
CA VAL A 40 19.40 8.91 -7.05
C VAL A 40 19.99 9.92 -6.06
N ALA A 41 21.08 9.58 -5.35
CA ALA A 41 21.72 10.50 -4.39
C ALA A 41 22.13 11.84 -5.01
N LYS A 42 22.55 11.87 -6.28
CA LYS A 42 22.91 13.10 -6.99
C LYS A 42 21.75 14.09 -7.17
N PHE A 43 20.51 13.64 -6.99
CA PHE A 43 19.30 14.47 -7.08
C PHE A 43 18.76 14.86 -5.70
N LEU A 44 19.36 14.36 -4.63
CA LEU A 44 18.96 14.62 -3.25
C LEU A 44 20.05 15.46 -2.56
N ASN A 45 19.66 16.22 -1.55
CA ASN A 45 20.62 16.91 -0.67
C ASN A 45 20.80 16.13 0.65
N ALA A 46 21.78 16.52 1.45
CA ALA A 46 22.10 15.86 2.71
C ALA A 46 20.91 15.85 3.69
N GLU A 47 20.17 16.96 3.77
CA GLU A 47 19.02 17.10 4.66
C GLU A 47 17.88 16.12 4.31
N ILE A 48 17.56 15.98 3.03
CA ILE A 48 16.52 15.05 2.55
C ILE A 48 16.94 13.61 2.83
N VAL A 49 18.20 13.26 2.54
CA VAL A 49 18.72 11.91 2.81
C VAL A 49 18.63 11.61 4.30
N GLU A 50 19.10 12.51 5.17
CA GLU A 50 19.08 12.27 6.61
C GLU A 50 17.65 12.13 7.14
N ALA A 51 16.71 12.99 6.70
CA ALA A 51 15.30 12.90 7.09
C ALA A 51 14.66 11.56 6.66
N ILE A 52 15.05 11.02 5.51
CA ILE A 52 14.61 9.69 5.05
C ILE A 52 15.21 8.59 5.93
N LEU A 53 16.52 8.65 6.20
CA LEU A 53 17.21 7.65 7.02
C LEU A 53 16.68 7.62 8.45
N GLU A 54 16.38 8.78 9.03
CA GLU A 54 15.74 8.92 10.34
C GLU A 54 14.34 8.30 10.34
N ARG A 55 13.49 8.70 9.38
CA ARG A 55 12.09 8.22 9.33
C ARG A 55 11.96 6.73 9.08
N THR A 56 12.86 6.16 8.29
CA THR A 56 12.89 4.72 7.98
C THR A 56 13.60 3.90 9.05
N GLY A 57 14.33 4.54 9.96
CA GLY A 57 15.15 3.86 10.97
C GLY A 57 16.28 3.02 10.37
N ALA A 58 16.71 3.32 9.14
CA ALA A 58 17.71 2.54 8.43
C ALA A 58 19.04 2.48 9.19
N GLN A 59 19.74 1.36 9.09
CA GLN A 59 21.02 1.10 9.75
C GLN A 59 22.12 0.85 8.73
N ASP A 60 23.36 0.76 9.22
CA ASP A 60 24.51 0.38 8.40
C ASP A 60 24.30 -1.02 7.82
N GLY A 61 24.39 -1.13 6.49
CA GLY A 61 24.12 -2.37 5.75
C GLY A 61 22.71 -2.46 5.15
N ASP A 62 21.79 -1.58 5.55
CA ASP A 62 20.42 -1.59 5.03
C ASP A 62 20.31 -1.04 3.60
N MET A 63 19.16 -1.30 3.00
CA MET A 63 18.80 -0.76 1.70
C MET A 63 17.36 -0.28 1.72
N ILE A 64 17.17 0.97 1.29
CA ILE A 64 15.86 1.59 1.17
C ILE A 64 15.47 1.60 -0.29
N PHE A 65 14.27 1.11 -0.59
CA PHE A 65 13.69 1.13 -1.92
C PHE A 65 12.59 2.18 -2.03
N PHE A 66 12.50 2.85 -3.18
CA PHE A 66 11.54 3.90 -3.45
C PHE A 66 10.79 3.65 -4.75
N ARG A 67 9.48 3.89 -4.69
CA ARG A 67 8.61 4.04 -5.85
C ARG A 67 7.86 5.37 -5.73
N ALA A 68 7.88 6.15 -6.80
CA ALA A 68 7.10 7.38 -6.93
C ALA A 68 6.16 7.23 -8.13
N ASP A 69 4.86 7.17 -7.86
CA ASP A 69 3.77 7.08 -8.84
C ASP A 69 2.45 7.43 -8.12
N ASN A 70 1.31 7.22 -8.77
CA ASN A 70 0.00 7.26 -8.12
C ASN A 70 -0.12 6.24 -6.97
N LYS A 71 -1.06 6.49 -6.06
CA LYS A 71 -1.24 5.70 -4.82
C LYS A 71 -1.37 4.20 -5.09
N LYS A 72 -2.18 3.81 -6.08
CA LYS A 72 -2.42 2.41 -6.43
C LYS A 72 -1.15 1.71 -6.91
N VAL A 73 -0.44 2.29 -7.88
CA VAL A 73 0.79 1.71 -8.41
C VAL A 73 1.87 1.60 -7.32
N VAL A 74 2.00 2.58 -6.44
CA VAL A 74 2.95 2.53 -5.33
C VAL A 74 2.60 1.41 -4.35
N ALA A 75 1.34 1.34 -3.90
CA ALA A 75 0.87 0.33 -2.95
C ALA A 75 1.03 -1.09 -3.50
N ASP A 76 0.60 -1.33 -4.74
CA ASP A 76 0.65 -2.65 -5.39
C ASP A 76 2.11 -3.09 -5.58
N ALA A 77 2.95 -2.24 -6.17
CA ALA A 77 4.35 -2.56 -6.44
C ALA A 77 5.18 -2.76 -5.16
N MET A 78 5.07 -1.85 -4.20
CA MET A 78 5.86 -1.92 -2.96
C MET A 78 5.32 -2.97 -2.00
N GLY A 79 4.01 -3.21 -1.97
CA GLY A 79 3.39 -4.30 -1.20
C GLY A 79 3.85 -5.67 -1.69
N ALA A 80 3.86 -5.89 -3.01
CA ALA A 80 4.38 -7.13 -3.60
C ALA A 80 5.89 -7.29 -3.36
N LEU A 81 6.67 -6.22 -3.54
CA LEU A 81 8.11 -6.24 -3.29
C LEU A 81 8.43 -6.54 -1.83
N ARG A 82 7.66 -5.97 -0.88
CA ARG A 82 7.78 -6.24 0.56
C ARG A 82 7.63 -7.72 0.86
N LEU A 83 6.60 -8.37 0.32
CA LEU A 83 6.35 -9.80 0.51
C LEU A 83 7.47 -10.66 -0.12
N LYS A 84 7.89 -10.31 -1.34
CA LYS A 84 8.98 -11.01 -2.03
C LYS A 84 10.29 -10.94 -1.25
N LEU A 85 10.69 -9.74 -0.82
CA LEU A 85 11.90 -9.54 -0.02
C LEU A 85 11.81 -10.27 1.32
N GLY A 86 10.66 -10.21 1.99
CA GLY A 86 10.46 -10.95 3.25
C GLY A 86 10.78 -12.44 3.13
N LYS A 87 10.38 -13.06 2.02
CA LYS A 87 10.69 -14.48 1.72
C LYS A 87 12.12 -14.70 1.23
N ASP A 88 12.56 -13.95 0.21
CA ASP A 88 13.90 -14.09 -0.39
C ASP A 88 15.03 -13.87 0.64
N LEU A 89 14.75 -13.07 1.69
CA LEU A 89 15.70 -12.74 2.75
C LEU A 89 15.45 -13.52 4.05
N SER A 90 14.46 -14.42 4.07
CA SER A 90 14.05 -15.18 5.27
C SER A 90 13.79 -14.29 6.49
N LEU A 91 13.21 -13.10 6.26
CA LEU A 91 12.82 -12.15 7.31
C LEU A 91 11.40 -12.41 7.82
N THR A 92 10.57 -13.03 6.99
CA THR A 92 9.23 -13.45 7.40
C THR A 92 9.33 -14.68 8.29
N ASP A 93 8.78 -14.59 9.51
CA ASP A 93 8.61 -15.75 10.38
C ASP A 93 7.48 -16.65 9.84
N GLU A 94 7.87 -17.74 9.17
CA GLU A 94 6.94 -18.69 8.54
C GLU A 94 6.25 -19.64 9.55
N THR A 95 6.68 -19.65 10.81
CA THR A 95 6.11 -20.52 11.85
C THR A 95 4.96 -19.85 12.59
N LYS A 96 4.87 -18.52 12.50
CA LYS A 96 3.89 -17.71 13.23
C LYS A 96 2.55 -17.66 12.52
N TRP A 97 1.49 -17.71 13.31
CA TRP A 97 0.15 -17.29 12.91
C TRP A 97 -0.05 -15.80 13.24
N ALA A 98 -0.43 -15.03 12.23
CA ALA A 98 -0.69 -13.59 12.32
C ALA A 98 -2.10 -13.28 11.78
N PRO A 99 -3.17 -13.61 12.54
CA PRO A 99 -4.53 -13.22 12.20
C PRO A 99 -4.76 -11.73 12.52
N LEU A 100 -5.51 -11.04 11.66
CA LEU A 100 -6.01 -9.69 11.89
C LEU A 100 -7.36 -9.47 11.21
N TRP A 101 -8.05 -8.40 11.63
CA TRP A 101 -9.18 -7.84 10.89
C TRP A 101 -8.74 -6.57 10.18
N VAL A 102 -9.07 -6.45 8.91
CA VAL A 102 -9.08 -5.19 8.19
C VAL A 102 -10.50 -4.67 8.22
N ILE A 103 -10.68 -3.43 8.65
CA ILE A 103 -11.97 -2.75 8.77
C ILE A 103 -11.85 -1.36 8.15
N ASP A 104 -12.98 -0.65 8.05
CA ASP A 104 -13.04 0.71 7.54
C ASP A 104 -12.54 0.81 6.09
N PHE A 105 -13.00 -0.13 5.27
CA PHE A 105 -12.81 -0.09 3.82
C PHE A 105 -13.54 1.12 3.22
N PRO A 106 -13.04 1.69 2.12
CA PRO A 106 -13.82 2.62 1.31
C PRO A 106 -15.14 1.99 0.86
N MET A 107 -16.19 2.79 0.77
CA MET A 107 -17.49 2.35 0.26
C MET A 107 -17.44 2.09 -1.24
N PHE A 108 -16.72 2.95 -1.96
CA PHE A 108 -16.56 2.90 -3.40
C PHE A 108 -15.08 2.97 -3.81
N GLU A 109 -14.79 2.45 -4.98
CA GLU A 109 -13.54 2.66 -5.70
C GLU A 109 -13.80 3.33 -7.06
N ASP A 110 -12.82 4.07 -7.55
CA ASP A 110 -12.84 4.66 -8.90
C ASP A 110 -12.79 3.54 -9.95
N ASP A 111 -13.72 3.57 -10.89
CA ASP A 111 -13.81 2.59 -11.98
C ASP A 111 -12.80 2.87 -13.13
N GLY A 112 -12.14 4.02 -13.11
CA GLY A 112 -11.20 4.48 -14.14
C GLY A 112 -11.88 5.08 -15.38
N GLU A 113 -13.20 5.14 -15.42
CA GLU A 113 -14.03 5.76 -16.46
C GLU A 113 -14.71 7.05 -15.98
N GLY A 114 -14.43 7.47 -14.74
CA GLY A 114 -14.98 8.68 -14.12
C GLY A 114 -16.22 8.41 -13.26
N GLY A 115 -16.50 7.14 -12.95
CA GLY A 115 -17.55 6.69 -12.05
C GLY A 115 -17.01 6.02 -10.80
N LEU A 116 -17.96 5.56 -9.97
CA LEU A 116 -17.68 4.87 -8.71
C LEU A 116 -18.34 3.49 -8.74
N THR A 117 -17.59 2.47 -8.35
CA THR A 117 -18.11 1.11 -8.17
C THR A 117 -17.98 0.69 -6.70
N ALA A 118 -18.88 -0.16 -6.22
CA ALA A 118 -18.86 -0.61 -4.83
C ALA A 118 -17.64 -1.50 -4.57
N MET A 119 -16.87 -1.20 -3.52
CA MET A 119 -15.62 -1.91 -3.21
C MET A 119 -15.82 -3.41 -2.90
N HIS A 120 -16.91 -3.76 -2.21
CA HIS A 120 -17.30 -5.15 -1.96
C HIS A 120 -18.50 -5.59 -2.80
N HIS A 121 -19.65 -4.95 -2.57
CA HIS A 121 -20.89 -5.18 -3.29
C HIS A 121 -21.90 -4.08 -2.94
N PRO A 122 -22.90 -3.80 -3.79
CA PRO A 122 -23.80 -2.65 -3.62
C PRO A 122 -24.77 -2.74 -2.43
N PHE A 123 -24.75 -3.84 -1.66
CA PHE A 123 -25.60 -4.03 -0.47
C PHE A 123 -24.90 -3.70 0.86
N THR A 124 -23.65 -3.23 0.82
CA THR A 124 -22.87 -2.86 2.01
C THR A 124 -23.37 -1.54 2.57
N SER A 125 -23.61 -1.46 3.88
CA SER A 125 -24.00 -0.22 4.54
C SER A 125 -22.79 0.71 4.66
N PRO A 126 -22.94 2.03 4.41
CA PRO A 126 -21.94 2.99 4.86
C PRO A 126 -21.94 3.05 6.39
N LYS A 127 -20.79 3.39 6.97
CA LYS A 127 -20.58 3.59 8.40
C LYS A 127 -20.99 5.01 8.77
N GLU A 128 -21.98 5.14 9.65
CA GLU A 128 -22.39 6.42 10.26
C GLU A 128 -22.72 7.55 9.26
N MET A 129 -23.28 7.23 8.09
CA MET A 129 -23.74 8.22 7.10
C MET A 129 -25.20 8.02 6.73
N THR A 130 -25.91 9.13 6.52
CA THR A 130 -27.23 9.17 5.89
C THR A 130 -27.13 9.07 4.37
N ALA A 131 -28.25 8.78 3.71
CA ALA A 131 -28.31 8.70 2.24
C ALA A 131 -27.92 10.04 1.57
N ALA A 132 -28.36 11.16 2.15
CA ALA A 132 -28.04 12.50 1.66
C ALA A 132 -26.54 12.81 1.79
N GLU A 133 -25.91 12.46 2.91
CA GLU A 133 -24.47 12.64 3.12
C GLU A 133 -23.65 11.75 2.17
N LEU A 134 -24.07 10.50 1.99
CA LEU A 134 -23.41 9.58 1.05
C LEU A 134 -23.44 10.14 -0.38
N LYS A 135 -24.58 10.69 -0.81
CA LYS A 135 -24.71 11.31 -2.13
C LYS A 135 -23.86 12.58 -2.26
N ALA A 136 -23.68 13.33 -1.18
CA ALA A 136 -22.90 14.57 -1.18
C ALA A 136 -21.39 14.31 -1.21
N SER A 137 -20.92 13.22 -0.62
CA SER A 137 -19.48 12.91 -0.52
C SER A 137 -19.21 11.39 -0.58
N PRO A 138 -19.47 10.75 -1.74
CA PRO A 138 -19.36 9.29 -1.86
C PRO A 138 -17.91 8.79 -1.80
N GLU A 139 -16.94 9.58 -2.26
CA GLU A 139 -15.51 9.18 -2.30
C GLU A 139 -14.88 9.05 -0.91
N ASP A 140 -15.39 9.79 0.08
CA ASP A 140 -14.91 9.76 1.46
C ASP A 140 -15.70 8.79 2.35
N ALA A 141 -16.72 8.14 1.79
CA ALA A 141 -17.60 7.26 2.55
C ALA A 141 -16.86 5.96 2.93
N VAL A 142 -16.97 5.61 4.21
CA VAL A 142 -16.40 4.38 4.76
C VAL A 142 -17.50 3.32 4.82
N ALA A 143 -17.22 2.12 4.28
CA ALA A 143 -18.09 0.97 4.39
C ALA A 143 -18.04 0.36 5.80
N ASN A 144 -19.19 -0.12 6.26
CA ASN A 144 -19.27 -1.01 7.41
C ASN A 144 -18.99 -2.47 6.98
N ALA A 145 -17.80 -2.66 6.39
CA ALA A 145 -17.28 -3.92 5.87
C ALA A 145 -15.99 -4.31 6.58
N TYR A 146 -15.68 -5.60 6.55
CA TYR A 146 -14.56 -6.18 7.27
C TYR A 146 -14.07 -7.45 6.60
N ASP A 147 -12.75 -7.65 6.63
CA ASP A 147 -12.08 -8.84 6.12
C ASP A 147 -11.20 -9.45 7.21
N MET A 148 -11.29 -10.78 7.38
CA MET A 148 -10.35 -11.54 8.19
C MET A 148 -9.18 -11.94 7.31
N VAL A 149 -7.98 -11.53 7.72
CA VAL A 149 -6.74 -11.87 7.05
C VAL A 149 -5.88 -12.70 7.98
N ILE A 150 -5.37 -13.82 7.46
CA ILE A 150 -4.42 -14.67 8.17
C ILE A 150 -3.20 -14.90 7.29
N ASN A 151 -2.02 -14.52 7.80
CA ASN A 151 -0.74 -14.69 7.11
C ASN A 151 -0.73 -14.09 5.68
N GLY A 152 -1.46 -12.99 5.48
CA GLY A 152 -1.57 -12.29 4.20
C GLY A 152 -2.59 -12.86 3.23
N TYR A 153 -3.38 -13.85 3.63
CA TYR A 153 -4.51 -14.37 2.86
C TYR A 153 -5.82 -13.89 3.45
N GLU A 154 -6.72 -13.39 2.61
CA GLU A 154 -8.12 -13.19 2.97
C GLU A 154 -8.76 -14.57 3.16
N VAL A 155 -9.23 -14.85 4.37
CA VAL A 155 -9.87 -16.14 4.71
C VAL A 155 -11.38 -16.04 4.83
N GLY A 156 -11.91 -14.81 4.79
CA GLY A 156 -13.33 -14.52 4.79
C GLY A 156 -13.57 -13.03 5.01
N GLY A 157 -14.72 -12.57 4.55
CA GLY A 157 -15.12 -11.18 4.64
C GLY A 157 -16.62 -11.04 4.77
N GLY A 158 -17.06 -9.85 5.14
CA GLY A 158 -18.47 -9.55 5.30
C GLY A 158 -18.73 -8.06 5.47
N SER A 159 -20.01 -7.72 5.53
CA SER A 159 -20.43 -6.36 5.81
C SER A 159 -21.81 -6.32 6.42
N VAL A 160 -22.06 -5.24 7.16
CA VAL A 160 -23.41 -4.88 7.59
C VAL A 160 -24.21 -4.48 6.36
N ARG A 161 -25.44 -4.97 6.27
CA ARG A 161 -26.28 -4.80 5.08
C ARG A 161 -27.12 -3.54 5.18
N ILE A 162 -27.32 -2.89 4.05
CA ILE A 162 -28.32 -1.83 3.92
C ILE A 162 -29.70 -2.44 4.17
N HIS A 163 -30.46 -1.83 5.08
CA HIS A 163 -31.84 -2.23 5.40
C HIS A 163 -32.86 -1.12 5.10
N SER A 164 -32.39 0.04 4.63
CA SER A 164 -33.23 1.17 4.20
C SER A 164 -33.29 1.23 2.66
N GLY A 165 -34.50 1.27 2.11
CA GLY A 165 -34.72 1.39 0.67
C GLY A 165 -34.14 2.68 0.08
N GLU A 166 -34.22 3.79 0.82
CA GLU A 166 -33.66 5.09 0.41
C GLU A 166 -32.14 5.04 0.26
N MET A 167 -31.45 4.43 1.25
CA MET A 167 -30.01 4.24 1.20
C MET A 167 -29.63 3.31 0.03
N GLN A 168 -30.38 2.22 -0.17
CA GLN A 168 -30.10 1.27 -1.24
C GLN A 168 -30.27 1.91 -2.62
N GLN A 169 -31.29 2.75 -2.82
CA GLN A 169 -31.48 3.52 -4.04
C GLN A 169 -30.32 4.51 -4.26
N THR A 170 -29.88 5.17 -3.19
CA THR A 170 -28.75 6.13 -3.26
C THR A 170 -27.45 5.44 -3.69
N VAL A 171 -27.19 4.22 -3.21
CA VAL A 171 -26.02 3.43 -3.61
C VAL A 171 -26.09 2.95 -5.06
N PHE A 172 -27.28 2.69 -5.60
CA PHE A 172 -27.44 2.27 -7.00
C PHE A 172 -27.33 3.41 -8.02
N GLY A 173 -27.51 4.66 -7.59
CA GLY A 173 -27.49 5.84 -8.46
C GLY A 173 -28.88 6.25 -8.95
#